data_AF-A0A954ZWW3-F1
#
_entry.id   AF-A0A954ZWW3-F1
#
_cell.length_a   1.000
_cell.length_b   1.000
_cell.length_c   1.000
_cell.angle_alpha   90.00
_cell.angle_beta   90.00
_cell.angle_gamma   90.00
#
_symmetry.space_group_name_H-M   'P 1'
#
loop_
_entity.id
_entity.type
_entity.pdbx_description
1 polymer ?
#
loop_
_entity_poly.entity_id
_entity_poly.type
_entity_poly.pdbx_seq_one_letter_code
_entity_poly.pdbx_strand_id
1 'polypeptide(L)'
;MQSEHNELRAHARHKLLIVLNCGLAVAVAGVATTSSVIGQAGQARGRGNYTAISANMQGGNSSAIFILDAANQEMVAVRWNDSRRSLEGIGYRNLTEDAKSQAPTTR
;
A
#
# COMPACT_ATOMS: atom_id res chain seq x y z
N MET A 1 -52.66 -1.06 -30.32
CA MET A 1 -51.59 -1.57 -31.21
C MET A 1 -50.30 -0.73 -31.16
N GLN A 2 -50.32 0.57 -30.86
CA GLN A 2 -49.07 1.38 -30.76
C GLN A 2 -48.29 1.18 -29.44
N SER A 3 -48.96 0.76 -28.35
CA SER A 3 -48.37 0.58 -27.02
C SER A 3 -47.49 -0.68 -26.90
N GLU A 4 -47.93 -1.82 -27.46
CA GLU A 4 -47.17 -3.08 -27.44
C GLU A 4 -45.81 -2.96 -28.15
N HIS A 5 -45.74 -2.21 -29.26
CA HIS A 5 -44.48 -1.98 -29.97
C HIS A 5 -43.48 -1.14 -29.15
N ASN A 6 -43.95 -0.32 -28.21
CA ASN A 6 -43.10 0.54 -27.39
C ASN A 6 -42.53 -0.24 -26.18
N GLU A 7 -43.32 -1.16 -25.63
CA GLU A 7 -42.88 -2.06 -24.55
C GLU A 7 -41.81 -3.05 -25.04
N LEU A 8 -41.98 -3.63 -26.22
CA LEU A 8 -40.98 -4.51 -26.84
C LEU A 8 -39.62 -3.81 -27.03
N ARG A 9 -39.64 -2.53 -27.44
CA ARG A 9 -38.44 -1.70 -27.59
C ARG A 9 -37.82 -1.34 -26.25
N ALA A 10 -38.63 -1.05 -25.23
CA ALA A 10 -38.15 -0.76 -23.88
C ALA A 10 -37.47 -1.99 -23.25
N HIS A 11 -38.05 -3.18 -23.39
CA HIS A 11 -37.45 -4.43 -22.93
C HIS A 11 -36.13 -4.74 -23.66
N ALA A 12 -36.07 -4.52 -24.98
CA ALA A 12 -34.84 -4.72 -25.75
C ALA A 12 -33.71 -3.76 -25.31
N ARG A 13 -34.03 -2.50 -25.05
CA ARG A 13 -33.08 -1.51 -24.52
C ARG A 13 -32.63 -1.85 -23.11
N HIS A 14 -33.55 -2.28 -22.25
CA HIS A 14 -33.24 -2.68 -20.87
C HIS A 14 -32.32 -3.91 -20.84
N LYS A 15 -32.60 -4.92 -21.67
CA LYS A 15 -31.74 -6.11 -21.82
C LYS A 15 -30.35 -5.73 -22.35
N LEU A 16 -30.28 -4.81 -23.30
CA LEU A 16 -29.00 -4.31 -23.83
C LEU A 16 -28.18 -3.56 -22.78
N LEU A 17 -28.81 -2.72 -21.95
CA LEU A 17 -28.14 -2.02 -20.86
C LEU A 17 -27.62 -2.99 -19.78
N ILE A 18 -28.37 -4.04 -19.45
CA ILE A 18 -27.94 -5.08 -18.50
C ILE A 18 -26.71 -5.81 -19.04
N VAL A 19 -26.76 -6.26 -20.30
CA VAL A 19 -25.62 -6.97 -20.93
C VAL A 19 -24.38 -6.06 -20.99
N LEU A 20 -24.56 -4.78 -21.34
CA LEU A 20 -23.47 -3.82 -21.39
C LEU A 20 -22.83 -3.60 -20.01
N ASN A 21 -23.64 -3.38 -18.96
CA ASN A 21 -23.15 -3.16 -17.61
C ASN A 21 -22.49 -4.42 -17.03
N CYS A 22 -23.04 -5.61 -17.28
CA CYS A 22 -22.40 -6.87 -16.90
C CYS A 22 -21.07 -7.06 -17.63
N GLY A 23 -21.01 -6.76 -18.94
CA GLY A 23 -19.76 -6.79 -19.70
C GLY A 23 -18.71 -5.82 -19.17
N LEU A 24 -19.13 -4.60 -18.81
CA LEU A 24 -18.26 -3.60 -18.19
C LEU A 24 -17.73 -4.09 -16.83
N ALA A 25 -18.60 -4.65 -15.98
CA ALA A 25 -18.21 -5.18 -14.68
C ALA A 25 -17.22 -6.34 -14.79
N VAL A 26 -17.42 -7.24 -15.76
CA VAL A 26 -16.49 -8.33 -16.07
C VAL A 26 -15.16 -7.81 -16.60
N ALA A 27 -15.17 -6.79 -17.45
CA ALA A 27 -13.95 -6.16 -17.96
C ALA A 27 -13.13 -5.50 -16.83
N VAL A 28 -13.80 -4.76 -15.94
CA VAL A 28 -13.15 -4.15 -14.76
C VAL A 28 -12.62 -5.22 -13.81
N ALA A 29 -13.40 -6.27 -13.53
CA ALA A 29 -12.95 -7.38 -12.69
C ALA A 29 -11.76 -8.12 -13.31
N GLY A 30 -11.77 -8.33 -14.63
CA GLY A 30 -10.65 -8.90 -15.37
C GLY A 30 -9.37 -8.08 -15.20
N VAL A 31 -9.44 -6.76 -15.43
CA VAL A 31 -8.30 -5.85 -15.25
C VAL A 31 -7.85 -5.77 -13.78
N ALA A 32 -8.78 -5.81 -12.82
CA ALA A 32 -8.47 -5.81 -11.39
C ALA A 32 -7.74 -7.09 -10.96
N THR A 33 -8.04 -8.24 -11.56
CA THR A 33 -7.33 -9.50 -11.29
C THR A 33 -5.97 -9.62 -11.98
N THR A 34 -5.77 -8.95 -13.13
CA THR A 34 -4.43 -8.81 -13.75
C THR A 34 -3.57 -7.76 -13.07
N SER A 35 -4.19 -6.84 -12.32
CA SER A 35 -3.49 -5.97 -11.36
C SER A 35 -3.17 -6.79 -10.11
N SER A 36 -2.45 -7.88 -10.32
CA SER A 36 -1.65 -8.44 -9.25
C SER A 36 -0.66 -7.33 -8.91
N VAL A 37 -0.89 -6.62 -7.81
CA VAL A 37 0.18 -5.97 -7.07
C VAL A 37 1.07 -7.11 -6.58
N ILE A 38 1.80 -7.71 -7.52
CA ILE A 38 3.01 -8.45 -7.26
C ILE A 38 4.02 -7.34 -7.02
N GLY A 39 3.93 -6.73 -5.85
CA GLY A 39 5.09 -6.10 -5.26
C GLY A 39 6.06 -7.21 -4.90
N GLN A 40 6.72 -7.82 -5.90
CA GLN A 40 7.91 -8.68 -5.80
C GLN A 40 8.16 -9.44 -7.11
N ALA A 41 9.03 -8.96 -7.99
CA ALA A 41 9.92 -9.85 -8.75
C ALA A 41 11.03 -9.06 -9.48
N GLY A 42 12.22 -9.05 -8.88
CA GLY A 42 13.47 -8.84 -9.61
C GLY A 42 14.22 -7.54 -9.31
N GLN A 43 15.06 -7.56 -8.27
CA GLN A 43 16.41 -6.97 -8.28
C GLN A 43 16.56 -5.57 -8.94
N ALA A 44 15.76 -4.62 -8.50
CA ALA A 44 16.14 -3.22 -8.48
C ALA A 44 15.49 -2.62 -7.24
N ARG A 45 16.19 -2.69 -6.09
CA ARG A 45 15.78 -1.92 -4.90
C ARG A 45 15.74 -0.47 -5.35
N GLY A 46 14.54 0.07 -5.55
CA GLY A 46 14.38 1.45 -5.95
C GLY A 46 15.04 2.32 -4.89
N ARG A 47 16.20 2.91 -5.19
CA ARG A 47 16.71 4.03 -4.39
C ARG A 47 15.71 5.15 -4.60
N GLY A 48 14.76 5.26 -3.68
CA GLY A 48 13.56 6.04 -3.93
C GLY A 48 13.40 7.11 -2.88
N ASN A 49 12.84 6.73 -1.74
CA ASN A 49 12.28 7.70 -0.82
C ASN A 49 12.73 7.37 0.60
N TYR A 50 13.66 8.17 1.10
CA TYR A 50 14.08 8.15 2.49
C TYR A 50 13.41 9.29 3.23
N THR A 51 12.76 8.98 4.34
CA THR A 51 12.26 10.00 5.26
C THR A 51 13.03 9.92 6.56
N ALA A 52 13.63 11.04 6.98
CA ALA A 52 14.31 11.14 8.27
C ALA A 52 13.44 11.92 9.26
N ILE A 53 13.26 11.36 10.45
CA ILE A 53 12.45 11.96 11.52
C ILE A 53 13.29 12.00 12.79
N SER A 54 13.47 13.18 13.35
CA SER A 54 14.13 13.35 14.66
C SER A 54 13.14 13.09 15.79
N ALA A 55 13.57 12.38 16.82
CA ALA A 55 12.83 12.21 18.05
C ALA A 55 13.75 12.32 19.27
N ASN A 56 13.19 12.71 20.40
CA ASN A 56 13.89 12.64 21.67
C ASN A 56 13.76 11.23 22.25
N MET A 57 14.86 10.65 22.71
CA MET A 57 14.81 9.34 23.39
C MET A 57 14.37 9.52 24.84
N GLN A 58 13.54 8.60 25.32
CA GLN A 58 13.08 8.59 26.69
C GLN A 58 14.22 8.10 27.61
N GLY A 59 14.50 8.83 28.69
CA GLY A 59 15.53 8.45 29.67
C GLY A 59 16.94 9.01 29.44
N GLY A 60 17.11 10.04 28.61
CA GLY A 60 18.41 10.72 28.46
C GLY A 60 18.36 12.00 27.62
N ASN A 61 19.48 12.73 27.59
CA ASN A 61 19.61 13.98 26.83
C ASN A 61 20.04 13.76 25.36
N SER A 62 19.61 12.64 24.77
CA SER A 62 20.09 12.18 23.48
C SER A 62 18.93 12.06 22.49
N SER A 63 19.17 12.51 21.26
CA SER A 63 18.20 12.48 20.16
C SER A 63 18.45 11.25 19.28
N ALA A 64 17.37 10.62 18.84
CA ALA A 64 17.37 9.60 17.81
C ALA A 64 16.91 10.19 16.48
N ILE A 65 17.46 9.67 15.39
CA ILE A 65 17.01 9.94 14.03
C ILE A 65 16.52 8.62 13.48
N PHE A 66 15.24 8.57 13.11
CA PHE A 66 14.64 7.44 12.43
C PHE A 66 14.72 7.68 10.94
N ILE A 67 15.31 6.74 10.22
CA ILE A 67 15.43 6.73 8.77
C ILE A 67 14.49 5.65 8.25
N LEU A 68 13.45 6.07 7.55
CA LEU A 68 12.47 5.21 6.90
C LEU A 68 12.83 5.04 5.43
N ASP A 69 13.04 3.80 5.00
CA ASP A 69 13.13 3.43 3.59
C ASP A 69 11.76 2.93 3.12
N ALA A 70 11.03 3.79 2.42
CA ALA A 70 9.69 3.46 1.93
C ALA A 70 9.71 2.38 0.83
N ALA A 71 10.83 2.25 0.10
CA ALA A 71 10.95 1.27 -0.98
C ALA A 71 11.19 -0.14 -0.44
N ASN A 72 11.98 -0.26 0.63
CA ASN A 72 12.29 -1.54 1.26
C ASN A 72 11.37 -1.87 2.45
N GLN A 73 10.53 -0.93 2.89
CA GLN A 73 9.70 -1.04 4.09
C GLN A 73 10.54 -1.33 5.34
N GLU A 74 11.69 -0.67 5.43
CA GLU A 74 12.64 -0.82 6.51
C GLU A 74 12.75 0.48 7.29
N MET A 75 12.98 0.38 8.59
CA MET A 75 13.25 1.53 9.44
C MET A 75 14.54 1.28 10.24
N VAL A 76 15.44 2.25 10.21
CA VAL A 76 16.67 2.24 11.01
C VAL A 76 16.63 3.42 11.97
N ALA A 77 16.89 3.15 13.25
CA ALA A 77 17.09 4.18 14.25
C ALA A 77 18.60 4.40 14.43
N VAL A 78 19.04 5.64 14.33
CA VAL A 78 20.43 6.03 14.59
C VAL A 78 20.49 7.10 15.67
N ARG A 79 21.62 7.18 16.36
CA ARG A 79 21.91 8.19 17.39
C ARG A 79 23.26 8.83 17.11
N TRP A 80 23.36 10.12 17.38
CA TRP A 80 24.66 10.79 17.39
C TRP A 80 25.47 10.41 18.64
N ASN A 81 26.65 9.85 18.45
CA ASN A 81 27.64 9.64 19.50
C ASN A 81 28.65 10.79 19.47
N ASP A 82 28.57 11.67 20.46
CA ASP A 82 29.40 12.88 20.52
C ASP A 82 30.88 12.57 20.75
N SER A 83 31.16 11.57 21.60
CA SER A 83 32.53 11.13 21.92
C SER A 83 33.27 10.60 20.69
N ARG A 84 32.56 9.93 19.78
CA ARG A 84 33.11 9.35 18.56
C ARG A 84 32.87 10.20 17.31
N ARG A 85 32.09 11.28 17.44
CA ARG A 85 31.63 12.14 16.35
C ARG A 85 31.05 11.33 15.19
N SER A 86 30.20 10.36 15.51
CA SER A 86 29.67 9.41 14.54
C SER A 86 28.20 9.07 14.80
N LEU A 87 27.48 8.71 13.73
CA LEU A 87 26.15 8.10 13.85
C LEU A 87 26.29 6.62 14.20
N GLU A 88 25.67 6.20 15.29
CA GLU A 88 25.60 4.80 15.71
C GLU A 88 24.18 4.27 15.51
N GLY A 89 24.05 3.11 14.86
CA GLY A 89 22.77 2.42 14.74
C GLY A 89 22.32 1.86 16.08
N ILE A 90 21.10 2.19 16.49
CA ILE A 90 20.51 1.76 17.77
C ILE A 90 19.31 0.83 17.58
N GLY A 91 18.81 0.67 16.35
CA GLY A 91 17.72 -0.26 16.08
C GLY A 91 17.44 -0.42 14.59
N TYR A 92 16.82 -1.55 14.25
CA TYR A 92 16.34 -1.89 12.92
C TYR A 92 14.95 -2.54 13.06
N ARG A 93 14.03 -2.21 12.15
CA ARG A 93 12.73 -2.89 12.04
C ARG A 93 12.36 -3.12 10.58
N ASN A 94 11.75 -4.28 10.33
CA ASN A 94 11.06 -4.57 9.08
C ASN A 94 9.56 -4.30 9.27
N LEU A 95 9.06 -3.28 8.59
CA LEU A 95 7.68 -2.82 8.76
C LEU A 95 6.67 -3.82 8.18
N THR A 96 7.08 -4.62 7.20
CA THR A 96 6.23 -5.69 6.64
C THR A 96 6.00 -6.79 7.67
N GLU A 97 7.06 -7.17 8.40
CA GLU A 97 6.97 -8.18 9.45
C GLU A 97 6.16 -7.66 10.64
N ASP A 98 6.41 -6.41 11.05
CA ASP A 98 5.67 -5.76 12.12
C ASP A 98 4.16 -5.71 11.81
N ALA A 99 3.78 -5.37 10.57
CA ALA A 99 2.37 -5.31 10.15
C ALA A 99 1.65 -6.66 10.27
N LYS A 100 2.36 -7.77 10.01
CA LYS A 100 1.79 -9.13 10.16
C LYS A 100 1.62 -9.52 11.62
N SER A 101 2.57 -9.14 12.47
CA SER A 101 2.51 -9.40 13.91
C SER A 101 1.43 -8.58 14.62
N GLN A 102 0.95 -7.50 14.01
CA GLN A 102 -0.02 -6.58 14.60
C GLN A 102 -1.46 -6.83 14.15
N ALA A 103 -1.71 -7.89 13.37
CA ALA A 103 -3.08 -8.31 13.03
C ALA A 103 -3.88 -8.50 14.33
N PRO A 104 -5.02 -7.80 14.49
CA PRO A 104 -5.80 -7.88 15.71
C PRO A 104 -6.27 -9.32 15.89
N THR A 105 -5.80 -9.96 16.96
CA THR A 105 -6.43 -11.17 17.49
C THR A 105 -7.82 -10.78 17.96
N THR A 106 -8.81 -10.84 17.05
CA THR A 106 -10.22 -10.77 17.40
C THR A 106 -10.48 -11.87 18.43
N ARG A 107 -10.73 -11.47 19.67
CA ARG A 107 -11.03 -12.37 20.79
C ARG A 107 -12.50 -12.28 21.13
#